data_AF-A0A7X7NDJ8-F1
#
_entry.id   AF-A0A7X7NDJ8-F1
#
_cell.length_a   1.000
_cell.length_b   1.000
_cell.length_c   1.000
_cell.angle_alpha   90.00
_cell.angle_beta   90.00
_cell.angle_gamma   90.00
#
_symmetry.space_group_name_H-M   'P 1'
#
loop_
_entity.id
_entity.type
_entity.pdbx_description
1 polymer ?
#
loop_
_entity_poly.entity_id
_entity_poly.type
_entity_poly.pdbx_seq_one_letter_code
_entity_poly.pdbx_strand_id
1 'polypeptide(L)'
;MKITDPVGKMTSGREDTVVSIKAEWTCPMHPEIIRHAPGNCPKCGMSLEPKTTMPVEGKIEYTCPMHPEIIRDKPGSCPKCGMALEPKTASMTETESNPEYDDMYKRFIVGAILTLPLLIIAMRDMIPGGGLLDTLAAARTYEWLELLLATPVVLWAGWPFFVRGVQSVINRSLNMFTLI
;
A
#
# COMPACT_ATOMS: atom_id res chain seq x y z
N MET A 1 0.00 49.59 52.42
CA MET A 1 -0.87 48.39 52.44
C MET A 1 -0.46 47.52 51.26
N LYS A 2 0.19 46.38 51.48
CA LYS A 2 0.54 45.42 50.44
C LYS A 2 -0.67 44.53 50.14
N ILE A 3 -0.99 44.32 48.86
CA ILE A 3 -1.48 43.02 48.37
C ILE A 3 -0.71 42.74 47.08
N THR A 4 0.13 41.72 47.16
CA THR A 4 0.83 41.03 46.06
C THR A 4 0.01 39.80 45.71
N ASP A 5 -0.20 39.51 44.42
CA ASP A 5 -0.06 38.16 43.81
C ASP A 5 -0.32 38.19 42.29
N PRO A 6 0.19 37.19 41.53
CA PRO A 6 1.21 37.43 40.51
C PRO A 6 0.79 36.90 39.13
N VAL A 7 1.69 36.99 38.14
CA VAL A 7 1.53 36.47 36.76
C VAL A 7 0.84 37.44 35.80
N GLY A 8 1.64 38.39 35.31
CA GLY A 8 1.35 39.11 34.07
C GLY A 8 1.37 38.15 32.88
N LYS A 9 0.18 37.67 32.50
CA LYS A 9 -0.01 36.86 31.28
C LYS A 9 -0.53 37.79 30.18
N MET A 10 0.35 38.11 29.23
CA MET A 10 -0.05 38.73 27.97
C MET A 10 -0.88 37.70 27.18
N THR A 11 -2.19 37.85 27.15
CA THR A 11 -3.07 37.05 26.30
C THR A 11 -2.96 37.57 24.87
N SER A 12 -1.95 37.09 24.13
CA SER A 12 -1.92 37.18 22.67
C SER A 12 -2.95 36.21 22.13
N GLY A 13 -4.09 36.73 21.67
CA GLY A 13 -5.02 35.97 20.84
C GLY A 13 -4.28 35.50 19.59
N ARG A 14 -4.14 34.18 19.44
CA ARG A 14 -3.73 33.56 18.18
C ARG A 14 -4.99 32.96 17.61
N GLU A 15 -5.54 33.62 16.59
CA GLU A 15 -6.62 33.11 15.79
C GLU A 15 -6.18 31.79 15.16
N ASP A 16 -6.89 30.71 15.50
CA ASP A 16 -6.71 29.39 14.94
C ASP A 16 -7.21 29.40 13.49
N THR A 17 -6.40 29.92 12.56
CA THR A 17 -6.63 29.71 11.14
C THR A 17 -6.45 28.23 10.85
N VAL A 18 -7.57 27.49 10.85
CA VAL A 18 -7.66 26.15 10.28
C VAL A 18 -7.36 26.29 8.79
N VAL A 19 -6.09 26.14 8.42
CA VAL A 19 -5.68 26.07 7.01
C VAL A 19 -6.31 24.80 6.46
N SER A 20 -7.39 24.96 5.71
CA SER A 20 -7.98 23.88 4.90
C SER A 20 -6.97 23.54 3.80
N ILE A 21 -6.06 22.61 4.10
CA ILE A 21 -5.14 22.06 3.12
C ILE A 21 -6.01 21.22 2.17
N LYS A 22 -6.28 21.75 0.98
CA LYS A 22 -6.77 20.92 -0.12
C LYS A 22 -5.66 19.92 -0.42
N ALA A 23 -5.80 18.70 0.09
CA ALA A 23 -4.92 17.60 -0.29
C ALA A 23 -5.03 17.45 -1.81
N GLU A 24 -4.02 17.91 -2.53
CA GLU A 24 -3.83 17.60 -3.94
C GLU A 24 -3.34 16.15 -4.00
N TRP A 25 -3.83 15.39 -4.97
CA TRP A 25 -3.51 13.98 -5.19
C TRP A 25 -2.92 13.86 -6.58
N THR A 26 -1.79 13.19 -6.71
CA THR A 26 -1.06 13.03 -7.96
C THR A 26 -0.90 11.56 -8.32
N CYS A 27 -0.84 11.26 -9.62
CA CYS A 27 -0.54 9.91 -10.06
C CYS A 27 0.98 9.69 -10.09
N PRO A 28 1.52 8.65 -9.46
CA PRO A 28 2.97 8.39 -9.44
C PRO A 28 3.58 8.23 -10.84
N MET A 29 2.80 7.71 -11.81
CA MET A 29 3.22 7.56 -13.21
C MET A 29 2.95 8.78 -14.07
N HIS A 30 2.07 9.69 -13.64
CA HIS A 30 1.64 10.85 -14.40
C HIS A 30 1.56 12.07 -13.49
N PRO A 31 2.70 12.70 -13.16
CA PRO A 31 2.76 13.85 -12.25
C PRO A 31 1.95 15.07 -12.75
N GLU A 32 1.62 15.10 -14.04
CA GLU A 32 0.74 16.09 -14.68
C GLU A 32 -0.72 15.98 -14.22
N ILE A 33 -1.13 14.86 -13.64
CA ILE A 33 -2.51 14.60 -13.22
C ILE A 33 -2.64 14.91 -11.73
N ILE A 34 -3.11 16.13 -11.44
CA ILE A 34 -3.43 16.58 -10.08
C ILE A 34 -4.95 16.57 -9.89
N ARG A 35 -5.42 15.95 -8.81
CA ARG A 35 -6.84 15.95 -8.40
C ARG A 35 -6.97 16.43 -6.96
N HIS A 36 -8.16 16.85 -6.56
CA HIS A 36 -8.42 17.32 -5.19
C HIS A 36 -9.07 16.26 -4.29
N ALA A 37 -9.16 15.01 -4.76
CA ALA A 37 -9.77 13.90 -4.04
C ALA A 37 -9.00 12.59 -4.33
N PRO A 38 -8.97 11.64 -3.38
CA PRO A 38 -8.45 10.31 -3.62
C PRO A 38 -9.28 9.59 -4.68
N GLY A 39 -8.65 8.67 -5.41
CA GLY A 39 -9.32 7.87 -6.43
C GLY A 39 -8.37 7.39 -7.51
N ASN A 40 -8.93 6.84 -8.58
CA ASN A 40 -8.15 6.26 -9.68
C ASN A 40 -7.73 7.32 -10.70
N CYS A 41 -6.48 7.24 -11.14
CA CYS A 41 -5.94 8.03 -12.24
C CYS A 41 -6.71 7.73 -13.54
N PRO A 42 -7.17 8.74 -14.29
CA PRO A 42 -7.93 8.55 -15.53
C PRO A 42 -7.08 7.97 -16.66
N LYS A 43 -5.75 8.14 -16.60
CA LYS A 43 -4.82 7.78 -17.67
C LYS A 43 -4.21 6.40 -17.50
N CYS A 44 -4.13 5.87 -16.28
CA CYS A 44 -3.53 4.55 -16.05
C CYS A 44 -4.25 3.68 -15.03
N GLY A 45 -5.31 4.19 -14.39
CA GLY A 45 -6.08 3.40 -13.42
C GLY A 45 -5.39 3.16 -12.07
N MET A 46 -4.15 3.64 -11.89
CA MET A 46 -3.45 3.56 -10.61
C MET A 46 -4.06 4.51 -9.59
N SER A 47 -3.99 4.15 -8.31
CA SER A 47 -4.48 5.00 -7.21
C SER A 47 -3.65 6.28 -7.16
N LEU A 48 -4.32 7.41 -6.92
CA LEU A 48 -3.66 8.68 -6.73
C LEU A 48 -3.08 8.75 -5.32
N GLU A 49 -1.87 9.29 -5.22
CA GLU A 49 -1.15 9.47 -3.96
C GLU A 49 -1.25 10.94 -3.54
N PRO A 50 -1.32 11.25 -2.23
CA PRO A 50 -1.38 12.64 -1.79
C PRO A 50 -0.08 13.34 -2.15
N LYS A 51 -0.20 14.44 -2.90
CA LYS A 51 0.88 15.37 -3.18
C LYS A 51 1.15 16.13 -1.89
N THR A 52 2.08 15.60 -1.08
CA THR A 52 2.48 16.17 0.20
C THR A 52 3.05 17.57 0.00
N THR A 53 2.19 18.59 0.04
CA THR A 53 2.58 19.97 0.29
C THR A 53 2.33 20.26 1.76
N MET A 54 3.08 19.59 2.64
CA MET A 54 3.12 19.95 4.06
C MET A 54 4.55 20.31 4.44
N PRO A 55 4.78 21.40 5.18
CA PRO A 55 6.08 21.72 5.74
C PRO A 55 6.43 20.61 6.74
N VAL A 56 7.49 19.87 6.43
CA VAL A 56 7.98 18.81 7.30
C VAL A 56 8.62 19.45 8.53
N GLU A 57 7.84 19.66 9.60
CA GLU A 57 8.39 19.84 10.96
C GLU A 57 8.75 18.48 11.58
N GLY A 58 9.50 17.68 10.82
CA GLY A 58 10.04 16.39 11.24
C GLY A 58 11.51 16.32 10.82
N LYS A 59 12.39 15.82 11.68
CA LYS A 59 13.78 15.59 11.29
C LYS A 59 13.80 14.56 10.16
N ILE A 60 14.18 15.02 8.96
CA ILE A 60 14.41 14.13 7.82
C ILE A 60 15.71 13.38 8.11
N GLU A 61 15.59 12.12 8.51
CA GLU A 61 16.71 11.20 8.56
C GLU A 61 17.06 10.78 7.13
N TYR A 62 18.32 10.47 6.87
CA TYR A 62 18.86 10.02 5.58
C TYR A 62 19.54 8.68 5.78
N THR A 63 19.32 7.73 4.88
CA THR A 63 19.89 6.39 4.95
C THR A 63 20.57 5.99 3.64
N CYS A 64 21.53 5.07 3.71
CA CYS A 64 22.22 4.54 2.54
C CYS A 64 21.46 3.30 2.01
N PRO A 65 21.09 3.24 0.72
CA PRO A 65 20.34 2.10 0.17
C PRO A 65 21.08 0.76 0.32
N MET A 66 22.42 0.78 0.31
CA MET A 66 23.26 -0.41 0.50
C MET A 66 23.61 -0.72 1.96
N HIS A 67 23.45 0.23 2.88
CA HIS A 67 23.89 0.12 4.27
C HIS A 67 22.84 0.76 5.20
N PRO A 68 21.72 0.07 5.46
CA PRO A 68 20.58 0.63 6.19
C PRO A 68 20.90 1.04 7.63
N GLU A 69 21.95 0.47 8.21
CA GLU A 69 22.49 0.81 9.53
C GLU A 69 23.00 2.26 9.62
N ILE A 70 23.27 2.90 8.49
CA ILE A 70 23.80 4.26 8.43
C ILE A 70 22.62 5.21 8.33
N ILE A 71 22.26 5.83 9.46
CA ILE A 71 21.24 6.87 9.56
C ILE A 71 21.94 8.19 9.88
N ARG A 72 21.62 9.25 9.13
CA ARG A 72 22.18 10.60 9.35
C ARG A 72 21.10 11.66 9.24
N ASP A 73 21.23 12.73 10.01
CA ASP A 73 20.29 13.86 9.98
C ASP A 73 20.50 14.82 8.79
N LYS A 74 21.48 14.54 7.91
CA LYS A 74 21.89 15.44 6.83
C LYS A 74 22.15 14.67 5.54
N PRO A 75 21.88 15.29 4.37
CA PRO A 75 22.29 14.74 3.09
C PRO A 75 23.83 14.66 3.02
N GLY A 76 24.34 13.66 2.32
CA GLY A 76 25.78 13.47 2.13
C GLY A 76 26.10 12.09 1.57
N SER A 77 27.38 11.75 1.50
CA SER A 77 27.82 10.43 1.06
C SER A 77 27.93 9.44 2.21
N CYS A 78 27.56 8.21 1.93
CA CYS A 78 27.73 7.06 2.81
C CYS A 78 29.22 6.82 3.10
N PRO A 79 29.64 6.71 4.37
CA PRO A 79 31.04 6.46 4.73
C PRO A 79 31.52 5.04 4.42
N LYS A 80 30.62 4.07 4.17
CA LYS A 80 30.97 2.69 3.83
C LYS A 80 31.13 2.46 2.32
N CYS A 81 30.25 3.02 1.49
CA CYS A 81 30.25 2.79 0.03
C CYS A 81 30.36 4.05 -0.84
N GLY A 82 30.38 5.24 -0.27
CA GLY A 82 30.49 6.50 -1.02
C GLY A 82 29.23 6.94 -1.78
N MET A 83 28.17 6.13 -1.80
CA MET A 83 26.88 6.48 -2.44
C MET A 83 26.16 7.61 -1.69
N ALA A 84 25.34 8.39 -2.40
CA ALA A 84 24.52 9.44 -1.78
C ALA A 84 23.48 8.84 -0.81
N LEU A 85 23.30 9.48 0.34
CA LEU A 85 22.26 9.12 1.31
C LEU A 85 20.92 9.67 0.82
N GLU A 86 19.91 8.81 0.82
CA GLU A 86 18.55 9.16 0.45
C GLU A 86 17.75 9.52 1.69
N PRO A 87 16.84 10.51 1.64
CA PRO A 87 15.97 10.82 2.76
C PRO A 87 15.14 9.58 3.07
N LYS A 88 15.26 9.10 4.30
CA LYS A 88 14.32 8.18 4.92
C LYS A 88 13.04 8.97 5.06
N THR A 89 12.22 8.96 4.01
CA THR A 89 10.89 9.55 4.01
C THR A 89 10.21 9.08 5.28
N ALA A 90 9.82 10.03 6.13
CA ALA A 90 9.03 9.78 7.31
C ALA A 90 7.71 9.13 6.86
N SER A 91 7.69 7.81 6.78
CA SER A 91 6.48 7.00 6.64
C SER A 91 5.77 6.87 7.98
N MET A 92 5.81 7.92 8.80
CA MET A 92 5.27 7.93 10.15
C MET A 92 4.77 9.33 10.51
N THR A 93 3.62 9.67 9.94
CA THR A 93 2.51 10.03 10.84
C THR A 93 1.53 8.86 10.79
N GLU A 94 1.17 8.42 11.98
CA GLU A 94 0.51 7.19 12.32
C GLU A 94 -0.89 7.04 11.70
N THR A 95 -1.26 5.80 11.41
CA THR A 95 -2.63 5.27 11.62
C THR A 95 -3.79 6.11 11.10
N GLU A 96 -3.70 6.66 9.88
CA GLU A 96 -4.91 6.77 9.09
C GLU A 96 -5.11 5.42 8.41
N SER A 97 -6.05 4.63 8.95
CA SER A 97 -6.52 3.41 8.31
C SER A 97 -7.03 3.79 6.93
N ASN A 98 -6.20 3.64 5.90
CA ASN A 98 -6.61 3.85 4.54
C ASN A 98 -7.64 2.75 4.23
N PRO A 99 -8.93 3.08 4.02
CA PRO A 99 -9.95 2.06 3.80
C PRO A 99 -9.66 1.21 2.55
N GLU A 100 -8.85 1.73 1.62
CA GLU A 100 -8.32 0.98 0.48
C GLU A 100 -7.35 -0.15 0.90
N TYR A 101 -6.45 0.09 1.87
CA TYR A 101 -5.55 -0.94 2.40
C TYR A 101 -6.34 -2.06 3.08
N ASP A 102 -7.33 -1.69 3.91
CA ASP A 102 -8.15 -2.67 4.62
C ASP A 102 -8.98 -3.54 3.67
N ASP A 103 -9.50 -2.96 2.57
CA ASP A 103 -10.19 -3.73 1.52
C ASP A 103 -9.23 -4.70 0.81
N MET A 104 -8.02 -4.25 0.47
CA MET A 104 -7.01 -5.12 -0.15
C MET A 104 -6.53 -6.23 0.79
N TYR A 105 -6.35 -5.91 2.07
CA TYR A 105 -5.94 -6.88 3.08
C TYR A 105 -7.01 -7.97 3.28
N LYS A 106 -8.29 -7.60 3.35
CA LYS A 106 -9.40 -8.57 3.44
C LYS A 106 -9.45 -9.50 2.23
N ARG A 107 -9.30 -8.96 1.01
CA ARG A 107 -9.27 -9.78 -0.22
C ARG A 107 -8.06 -10.72 -0.24
N PHE A 108 -6.90 -10.25 0.21
CA PHE A 108 -5.71 -11.07 0.33
C PHE A 108 -5.91 -12.22 1.34
N ILE A 109 -6.43 -11.93 2.53
CA ILE A 109 -6.64 -12.96 3.57
C ILE A 109 -7.70 -13.98 3.14
N VAL A 110 -8.84 -13.53 2.61
CA VAL A 110 -9.89 -14.44 2.11
C VAL A 110 -9.35 -15.27 0.94
N GLY A 111 -8.61 -14.65 0.03
CA GLY A 111 -7.94 -15.35 -1.07
C GLY A 111 -6.97 -16.40 -0.58
N ALA A 112 -6.12 -16.07 0.40
CA ALA A 112 -5.13 -16.97 0.99
C ALA A 112 -5.78 -18.17 1.71
N ILE A 113 -6.89 -17.95 2.42
CA ILE A 113 -7.63 -19.03 3.09
C ILE A 113 -8.24 -19.99 2.07
N LEU A 114 -8.75 -19.49 0.94
CA LEU A 114 -9.35 -20.32 -0.10
C LEU A 114 -8.30 -21.01 -0.99
N THR A 115 -7.15 -20.38 -1.24
CA THR A 115 -6.07 -20.99 -2.03
C THR A 115 -5.29 -22.05 -1.25
N LEU A 116 -5.25 -21.98 0.08
CA LEU A 116 -4.52 -22.96 0.88
C LEU A 116 -5.07 -24.40 0.70
N PRO A 117 -6.37 -24.68 0.82
CA PRO A 117 -6.92 -26.00 0.50
C PRO A 117 -6.73 -26.39 -0.97
N LEU A 118 -6.88 -25.44 -1.90
CA LEU A 118 -6.66 -25.69 -3.33
C LEU A 118 -5.22 -26.14 -3.60
N LEU A 119 -4.24 -25.50 -2.98
CA LEU A 119 -2.84 -25.86 -3.09
C LEU A 119 -2.55 -27.26 -2.54
N ILE A 120 -3.18 -27.62 -1.42
CA ILE A 120 -3.06 -28.98 -0.84
C ILE A 120 -3.64 -30.03 -1.80
N ILE A 121 -4.80 -29.76 -2.41
CA ILE A 121 -5.46 -30.66 -3.37
C ILE A 121 -4.63 -30.79 -4.65
N ALA A 122 -4.07 -29.69 -5.15
CA ALA A 122 -3.27 -29.67 -6.38
C ALA A 122 -1.91 -30.37 -6.22
N MET A 123 -1.30 -30.29 -5.03
CA MET A 123 -0.01 -30.93 -4.73
C MET A 123 -0.15 -32.34 -4.12
N ARG A 124 -1.36 -32.93 -4.13
CA ARG A 124 -1.65 -34.23 -3.47
C ARG A 124 -0.70 -35.36 -3.89
N ASP A 125 -0.31 -35.40 -5.16
CA ASP A 125 0.50 -36.49 -5.74
C ASP A 125 1.97 -36.46 -5.26
N MET A 126 2.44 -35.31 -4.78
CA MET A 126 3.83 -35.10 -4.36
C MET A 126 4.01 -35.16 -2.82
N ILE A 127 2.90 -35.24 -2.06
CA ILE A 127 2.95 -35.29 -0.59
C ILE A 127 3.06 -36.76 -0.14
N PRO A 128 4.10 -37.14 0.62
CA PRO A 128 4.18 -38.48 1.21
C PRO A 128 3.00 -38.67 2.18
N GLY A 129 1.95 -39.36 1.72
CA GLY A 129 0.65 -39.50 2.40
C GLY A 129 -0.58 -39.20 1.54
N GLY A 130 -0.41 -38.71 0.29
CA GLY A 130 -1.49 -38.36 -0.63
C GLY A 130 -2.45 -39.49 -1.01
N GLY A 131 -2.03 -40.74 -0.89
CA GLY A 131 -2.90 -41.91 -1.14
C GLY A 131 -4.12 -42.01 -0.20
N LEU A 132 -4.13 -41.30 0.94
CA LEU A 132 -5.32 -41.18 1.79
C LEU A 132 -6.39 -40.25 1.19
N LEU A 133 -6.00 -39.26 0.40
CA LEU A 133 -6.94 -38.42 -0.35
C LEU A 133 -7.47 -39.21 -1.57
N ASP A 134 -6.62 -39.96 -2.26
CA ASP A 134 -7.06 -40.78 -3.42
C ASP A 134 -8.04 -41.90 -3.04
N THR A 135 -8.01 -42.37 -1.79
CA THR A 135 -8.98 -43.35 -1.27
C THR A 135 -10.28 -42.71 -0.78
N LEU A 136 -10.31 -41.38 -0.59
CA LEU A 136 -11.44 -40.65 -0.01
C LEU A 136 -12.42 -40.15 -1.08
N ALA A 137 -11.97 -39.86 -2.30
CA ALA A 137 -12.83 -39.37 -3.38
C ALA A 137 -12.29 -39.68 -4.79
N ALA A 138 -13.18 -39.70 -5.79
CA ALA A 138 -12.80 -39.93 -7.18
C ALA A 138 -12.05 -38.72 -7.78
N ALA A 139 -11.17 -38.95 -8.75
CA ALA A 139 -10.44 -37.87 -9.45
C ALA A 139 -11.37 -36.74 -9.93
N ARG A 140 -12.57 -37.10 -10.41
CA ARG A 140 -13.56 -36.12 -10.88
C ARG A 140 -14.12 -35.20 -9.79
N THR A 141 -14.24 -35.68 -8.54
CA THR A 141 -14.69 -34.81 -7.45
C THR A 141 -13.63 -33.77 -7.06
N TYR A 142 -12.35 -34.10 -7.20
CA TYR A 142 -11.26 -33.15 -6.99
C TYR A 142 -11.22 -32.06 -8.05
N GLU A 143 -11.45 -32.39 -9.33
CA GLU A 143 -11.57 -31.39 -10.41
C GLU A 143 -12.69 -30.38 -10.14
N TRP A 144 -13.86 -30.85 -9.70
CA TRP A 144 -14.98 -29.96 -9.36
C TRP A 144 -14.70 -29.10 -8.12
N LEU A 145 -14.02 -29.66 -7.12
CA LEU A 145 -13.58 -28.90 -5.94
C LEU A 145 -12.56 -27.83 -6.30
N GLU A 146 -11.54 -28.15 -7.11
CA GLU A 146 -10.55 -27.19 -7.60
C GLU A 146 -11.24 -26.04 -8.36
N LEU A 147 -12.19 -26.36 -9.25
CA LEU A 147 -12.96 -25.34 -9.98
C LEU A 147 -13.79 -24.47 -9.02
N LEU A 148 -14.45 -25.08 -8.04
CA LEU A 148 -15.29 -24.37 -7.07
C LEU A 148 -14.47 -23.45 -6.16
N LEU A 149 -13.27 -23.87 -5.74
CA LEU A 149 -12.38 -23.06 -4.90
C LEU A 149 -11.63 -21.99 -5.72
N ALA A 150 -11.21 -22.29 -6.94
CA ALA A 150 -10.47 -21.36 -7.80
C ALA A 150 -11.34 -20.19 -8.26
N THR A 151 -12.61 -20.46 -8.60
CA THR A 151 -13.53 -19.47 -9.18
C THR A 151 -13.68 -18.21 -8.32
N PRO A 152 -14.03 -18.28 -7.02
CA PRO A 152 -14.14 -17.08 -6.19
C PRO A 152 -12.80 -16.39 -5.96
N VAL A 153 -11.69 -17.13 -5.88
CA VAL A 153 -10.36 -16.52 -5.74
C VAL A 153 -10.04 -15.65 -6.97
N VAL A 154 -10.17 -16.20 -8.17
CA VAL A 154 -9.83 -15.49 -9.40
C VAL A 154 -10.82 -14.34 -9.67
N LEU A 155 -12.13 -14.61 -9.56
CA LEU A 155 -13.14 -13.62 -9.93
C LEU A 155 -13.34 -12.54 -8.89
N TRP A 156 -13.24 -12.83 -7.58
CA TRP A 156 -13.47 -11.83 -6.53
C TRP A 156 -12.18 -11.20 -6.02
N ALA A 157 -11.18 -12.01 -5.63
CA ALA A 157 -9.90 -11.46 -5.15
C ALA A 157 -9.10 -10.84 -6.30
N GLY A 158 -9.17 -11.44 -7.50
CA GLY A 158 -8.50 -10.95 -8.70
C GLY A 158 -9.19 -9.78 -9.42
N TRP A 159 -10.44 -9.44 -9.07
CA TRP A 159 -11.24 -8.41 -9.75
C TRP A 159 -10.52 -7.07 -9.99
N PRO A 160 -9.81 -6.48 -8.99
CA PRO A 160 -9.14 -5.19 -9.17
C PRO A 160 -8.01 -5.24 -10.22
N PHE A 161 -7.39 -6.41 -10.44
CA PHE A 161 -6.34 -6.57 -11.44
C PHE A 161 -6.94 -6.52 -12.85
N PHE A 162 -8.07 -7.21 -13.09
CA PHE A 162 -8.75 -7.17 -14.39
C PHE A 162 -9.21 -5.76 -14.76
N VAL A 163 -9.80 -5.00 -13.81
CA VAL A 163 -10.23 -3.61 -14.07
C VAL A 163 -9.04 -2.74 -14.50
N ARG A 164 -7.91 -2.84 -13.79
CA ARG A 164 -6.70 -2.07 -14.10
C ARG A 164 -6.02 -2.56 -15.38
N GLY A 165 -6.04 -3.86 -15.65
CA GLY A 165 -5.56 -4.46 -16.90
C GLY A 165 -6.30 -3.92 -18.11
N VAL A 166 -7.64 -3.93 -18.08
CA VAL A 166 -8.47 -3.36 -19.15
C VAL A 166 -8.19 -1.86 -19.32
N GLN A 167 -8.10 -1.10 -18.24
CA GLN A 167 -7.74 0.33 -18.31
C GLN A 167 -6.34 0.56 -18.91
N SER A 168 -5.38 -0.31 -18.60
CA SER A 168 -4.01 -0.24 -19.13
C SER A 168 -3.95 -0.57 -20.63
N VAL A 169 -4.77 -1.52 -21.10
CA VAL A 169 -4.94 -1.81 -22.54
C VAL A 169 -5.60 -0.63 -23.27
N ILE A 170 -6.68 -0.07 -22.73
CA ILE A 170 -7.38 1.09 -23.32
C ILE A 170 -6.44 2.28 -23.45
N ASN A 171 -5.65 2.56 -22.41
CA ASN A 171 -4.72 3.68 -22.38
C ASN A 171 -3.39 3.41 -23.10
N ARG A 172 -3.22 2.22 -23.71
CA ARG A 172 -2.00 1.77 -24.44
C ARG A 172 -0.71 1.88 -23.62
N SER A 173 -0.81 1.87 -22.29
CA SER A 173 0.33 1.91 -21.37
C SER A 173 0.48 0.52 -20.75
N LEU A 174 1.22 -0.37 -21.42
CA LEU A 174 1.42 -1.77 -20.97
C LEU A 174 2.11 -1.81 -19.61
N ASN A 175 1.44 -2.37 -18.61
CA ASN A 175 1.90 -2.45 -17.22
C ASN A 175 1.84 -3.89 -16.69
N MET A 176 2.36 -4.13 -15.48
CA MET A 176 2.29 -5.44 -14.82
C MET A 176 0.85 -6.02 -14.77
N PHE A 177 -0.15 -5.17 -14.59
CA PHE A 177 -1.57 -5.56 -14.57
C PHE A 177 -2.14 -6.00 -15.92
N THR A 178 -1.38 -5.86 -17.01
CA THR A 178 -1.74 -6.45 -18.32
C THR A 178 -1.11 -7.81 -18.55
N LEU A 179 -0.07 -8.15 -17.77
CA LEU A 179 0.55 -9.47 -17.77
C LEU A 179 -0.25 -10.46 -16.92
N ILE A 180 -0.79 -9.98 -15.80
CA ILE A 180 -1.69 -10.72 -14.89
C ILE A 180 -3.10 -10.77 -15.47
#